data_AF-A0A916Q5H4-F1
#
_entry.id   AF-A0A916Q5H4-F1
#
_cell.length_a   1.000
_cell.length_b   1.000
_cell.length_c   1.000
_cell.angle_alpha   90.00
_cell.angle_beta   90.00
_cell.angle_gamma   90.00
#
_symmetry.space_group_name_H-M   'P 1'
#
loop_
_entity.id
_entity.type
_entity.pdbx_description
1 polymer ?
#
loop_
_entity_poly.entity_id
_entity_poly.type
_entity_poly.pdbx_seq_one_letter_code
_entity_poly.pdbx_strand_id
1 'polypeptide(L)' 'MNNIYKQPIDRLKRHMAEYQPQLKRAIAAIAILENTDPESDEFCNALAELHVCSTILEPYSEGMLEAIDQFTEDSVAEEK' A
#
# COMPACT_ATOMS: atom_id res chain seq x y z
N MET A 1 -31.77 10.13 -8.35
CA MET A 1 -30.92 9.00 -7.95
C MET A 1 -29.52 9.30 -8.44
N ASN A 2 -28.70 9.98 -7.63
CA ASN A 2 -27.32 10.32 -7.99
C ASN A 2 -26.40 9.28 -7.38
N ASN A 3 -25.99 8.30 -8.19
CA ASN A 3 -25.15 7.17 -7.76
C ASN A 3 -23.72 7.24 -8.32
N ILE A 4 -23.30 8.42 -8.79
CA ILE A 4 -22.01 8.62 -9.47
C ILE A 4 -20.86 8.77 -8.45
N TYR A 5 -21.15 9.32 -7.27
CA TYR A 5 -20.18 9.64 -6.20
C TYR A 5 -19.57 8.46 -5.44
N LYS A 6 -20.16 7.26 -5.51
CA LYS A 6 -19.68 6.12 -4.72
C LYS A 6 -18.42 5.49 -5.30
N GLN A 7 -18.22 5.57 -6.62
CA GLN A 7 -17.21 4.75 -7.29
C GLN A 7 -15.75 5.14 -7.01
N PRO A 8 -15.35 6.43 -7.03
CA PRO A 8 -13.94 6.79 -6.86
C PRO A 8 -13.44 6.58 -5.43
N ILE A 9 -14.24 6.99 -4.43
CA ILE A 9 -13.87 6.81 -3.02
C ILE A 9 -13.90 5.33 -2.58
N ASP A 10 -14.83 4.53 -3.09
CA ASP A 10 -14.88 3.10 -2.78
C ASP A 10 -13.71 2.35 -3.44
N ARG A 11 -13.29 2.77 -4.64
CA ARG A 11 -12.06 2.25 -5.29
C ARG A 11 -10.83 2.59 -4.46
N LEU A 12 -10.65 3.85 -4.05
CA LEU A 12 -9.52 4.27 -3.22
C LEU A 12 -9.48 3.50 -1.89
N LYS A 13 -10.61 3.37 -1.19
CA LYS A 13 -10.71 2.58 0.04
C LYS A 13 -10.31 1.12 -0.14
N ARG A 14 -10.64 0.51 -1.28
CA ARG A 14 -10.24 -0.87 -1.59
C ARG A 14 -8.73 -0.98 -1.72
N HIS A 15 -8.11 -0.12 -2.53
CA HIS A 15 -6.65 -0.10 -2.67
C HIS A 15 -5.97 0.15 -1.32
N MET A 16 -6.48 1.07 -0.48
CA MET A 16 -5.98 1.28 0.89
C MET A 16 -6.09 0.04 1.77
N ALA A 17 -7.22 -0.66 1.73
CA ALA A 17 -7.43 -1.86 2.54
C ALA A 17 -6.49 -3.01 2.15
N GLU A 18 -6.11 -3.11 0.87
CA GLU A 18 -5.18 -4.13 0.37
C GLU A 18 -3.70 -3.74 0.57
N TYR A 19 -3.39 -2.44 0.47
CA TYR A 19 -2.04 -1.91 0.62
C TYR A 19 -1.57 -1.87 2.09
N GLN A 20 -2.45 -1.45 3.00
CA GLN A 20 -2.11 -1.22 4.41
C GLN A 20 -1.54 -2.46 5.14
N PRO A 21 -2.06 -3.69 4.97
CA PRO A 21 -1.51 -4.87 5.64
C PRO A 21 -0.07 -5.17 5.21
N GLN A 22 0.25 -4.99 3.91
CA GLN A 22 1.59 -5.25 3.39
C GLN A 22 2.59 -4.20 3.88
N LEU A 23 2.17 -2.92 3.94
CA LEU A 23 2.96 -1.87 4.56
C LEU A 23 3.29 -2.18 6.03
N LYS A 24 2.29 -2.61 6.81
CA LYS A 24 2.50 -2.96 8.23
C LYS A 24 3.51 -4.10 8.40
N ARG A 25 3.43 -5.12 7.55
CA ARG A 25 4.40 -6.24 7.53
C ARG A 25 5.80 -5.77 7.16
N ALA A 26 5.94 -4.95 6.12
CA ALA A 26 7.22 -4.37 5.72
C ALA A 26 7.85 -3.53 6.85
N ILE A 27 7.06 -2.67 7.51
CA ILE A 27 7.53 -1.85 8.65
C ILE A 27 7.99 -2.74 9.80
N ALA A 28 7.25 -3.81 10.13
CA ALA A 28 7.66 -4.76 11.17
C ALA A 28 8.96 -5.49 10.81
N ALA A 29 9.11 -5.93 9.55
CA ALA A 29 10.34 -6.57 9.08
C ALA A 29 11.55 -5.62 9.17
N ILE A 30 11.39 -4.36 8.77
CA ILE A 30 12.44 -3.33 8.90
C ILE A 30 12.83 -3.15 10.37
N ALA A 31 11.86 -3.05 11.28
CA ALA A 31 12.14 -2.92 12.70
C ALA A 31 12.94 -4.10 13.25
N ILE A 32 12.72 -5.32 12.76
CA ILE A 32 13.53 -6.49 13.14
C ILE A 32 14.96 -6.34 12.60
N LEU A 33 15.13 -5.99 11.32
CA LEU A 33 16.44 -5.82 10.67
C LEU A 33 17.30 -4.75 11.36
N GLU A 34 16.69 -3.69 11.90
CA GLU A 34 17.38 -2.63 12.63
C GLU A 34 17.88 -3.04 14.02
N ASN A 35 17.29 -4.08 14.62
CA ASN A 35 17.51 -4.45 16.02
C ASN A 35 18.13 -5.85 16.21
N THR A 36 18.39 -6.58 15.12
CA THR A 36 18.92 -7.96 15.16
C THR A 36 20.32 -8.05 14.55
N ASP A 37 21.05 -9.11 14.92
CA ASP A 37 22.36 -9.41 14.35
C ASP A 37 22.20 -9.81 12.87
N PRO A 38 22.92 -9.17 11.93
CA PRO A 38 22.91 -9.53 10.51
C PRO A 38 23.23 -11.00 10.20
N GLU A 39 23.94 -11.70 11.08
CA GLU A 39 24.26 -13.13 10.92
C GLU A 39 23.21 -14.06 11.54
N SER A 40 22.15 -13.51 12.15
CA SER A 40 21.10 -14.31 12.78
C SER A 40 20.04 -14.83 11.80
N ASP A 41 19.43 -15.96 12.14
CA ASP A 41 18.27 -16.50 11.42
C ASP A 41 17.08 -15.52 11.43
N GLU A 42 16.93 -14.74 12.52
CA GLU A 42 15.87 -13.74 12.65
C GLU A 42 16.02 -12.62 11.62
N PHE A 43 17.25 -12.12 11.41
CA PHE A 43 17.55 -11.15 10.36
C PHE A 43 17.28 -11.73 8.96
N CYS A 44 17.74 -12.96 8.69
CA CYS A 44 17.50 -13.62 7.42
C CYS A 44 16.00 -13.77 7.10
N ASN A 45 15.20 -14.15 8.10
CA ASN A 45 13.75 -14.27 7.96
C ASN A 45 13.08 -12.91 7.73
N ALA A 46 13.48 -11.88 8.47
CA ALA A 46 12.96 -10.53 8.29
C ALA A 46 13.32 -9.96 6.91
N LEU A 47 14.51 -10.26 6.39
CA LEU A 47 14.93 -9.84 5.07
C LEU A 47 14.09 -10.50 3.96
N ALA A 48 13.82 -11.80 4.10
CA ALA A 48 12.94 -12.52 3.18
C ALA A 48 11.51 -11.98 3.22
N GLU A 49 10.99 -11.68 4.41
CA GLU A 49 9.67 -11.08 4.60
C GLU A 49 9.58 -9.68 3.96
N LEU A 50 10.61 -8.85 4.15
CA LEU A 50 10.69 -7.53 3.52
C LEU A 50 10.74 -7.64 1.99
N HIS A 51 11.48 -8.61 1.45
CA HIS A 51 11.53 -8.87 0.01
C HIS A 51 10.13 -9.23 -0.54
N VAL A 52 9.43 -10.17 0.11
CA VAL A 52 8.06 -10.54 -0.28
C VAL A 52 7.11 -9.33 -0.22
N CYS A 53 7.16 -8.54 0.85
CA CYS A 53 6.32 -7.36 0.97
C CYS A 53 6.62 -6.34 -0.14
N SER A 54 7.89 -6.14 -0.46
CA SER A 54 8.32 -5.21 -1.51
C SER A 54 7.80 -5.63 -2.89
N THR A 55 7.90 -6.91 -3.23
CA THR A 55 7.36 -7.46 -4.49
C THR A 55 5.85 -7.32 -4.60
N ILE A 56 5.12 -7.36 -3.49
CA ILE A 56 3.66 -7.13 -3.50
C ILE A 56 3.35 -5.63 -3.58
N LEU A 57 4.04 -4.81 -2.79
CA LEU A 57 3.80 -3.37 -2.69
C LEU A 57 4.11 -2.65 -3.99
N GLU A 58 5.13 -3.05 -4.75
CA GLU A 58 5.52 -2.40 -6.02
C GLU A 58 4.34 -2.30 -7.02
N PRO A 59 3.76 -3.40 -7.52
CA PRO A 59 2.62 -3.32 -8.44
C PRO A 59 1.36 -2.75 -7.80
N TYR A 60 1.15 -2.93 -6.48
CA TYR A 60 0.00 -2.32 -5.80
C TYR A 60 0.13 -0.80 -5.65
N SER A 61 1.36 -0.27 -5.62
CA SER A 61 1.63 1.16 -5.55
C SER A 61 1.15 1.85 -6.81
N GLU A 62 1.29 1.23 -7.98
CA GLU A 62 0.74 1.76 -9.24
C GLU A 62 -0.78 1.89 -9.16
N GLY A 63 -1.49 0.84 -8.73
CA GLY A 63 -2.94 0.88 -8.57
C GLY A 63 -3.42 1.88 -7.51
N MET A 64 -2.63 2.08 -6.45
CA MET A 64 -2.89 3.12 -5.45
C MET A 64 -2.75 4.52 -6.05
N LEU A 65 -1.69 4.78 -6.83
CA LEU A 65 -1.46 6.05 -7.49
C LEU A 65 -2.61 6.37 -8.46
N GLU A 66 -3.00 5.42 -9.31
CA GLU A 66 -4.15 5.61 -10.21
C GLU A 66 -5.45 5.93 -9.45
N ALA A 67 -5.69 5.26 -8.32
CA ALA A 67 -6.89 5.50 -7.52
C ALA A 67 -6.88 6.87 -6.84
N ILE A 68 -5.69 7.36 -6.44
CA ILE A 68 -5.51 8.72 -5.93
C ILE A 68 -5.76 9.74 -7.04
N ASP A 69 -5.13 9.55 -8.20
CA ASP A 69 -5.27 10.45 -9.36
C ASP A 69 -6.74 10.58 -9.75
N GLN A 70 -7.45 9.47 -9.93
CA GLN A 70 -8.89 9.49 -10.25
C GLN A 70 -9.74 10.19 -9.18
N PHE A 71 -9.47 9.92 -7.90
CA PHE A 71 -10.19 10.60 -6.83
C PHE A 71 -9.97 12.11 -6.86
N THR A 72 -8.75 12.56 -7.15
CA THR A 72 -8.42 13.99 -7.22
C THR A 72 -8.93 14.67 -8.50
N GLU A 73 -8.87 14.00 -9.65
CA GLU A 73 -9.37 14.52 -10.93
C GLU A 73 -10.91 14.66 -10.93
N ASP A 74 -11.62 13.65 -10.42
CA ASP A 74 -13.09 13.71 -10.29
C ASP A 74 -13.53 14.83 -9.33
N SER A 75 -12.75 15.11 -8.28
CA SER A 75 -13.04 16.19 -7.34
C SER A 75 -12.89 17.59 -7.97
N VAL A 76 -11.99 17.75 -8.95
CA VAL A 76 -11.76 19.04 -9.65
C VAL A 76 -12.77 19.27 -10.78
N ALA A 77 -13.33 18.20 -11.36
CA ALA A 77 -14.32 18.29 -12.43
C ALA A 77 -15.70 18.83 -11.96
N GLU A 78 -16.00 18.73 -10.67
CA GLU A 78 -17.28 19.15 -10.08
C GLU A 78 -17.35 20.63 -9.66
N GLU A 79 -16.20 21.32 -9.60
CA GLU A 79 -16.13 22.74 -9.27
C GLU A 79 -16.26 23.68 -10.50
N LYS A 80 -16.47 23.12 -11.70
CA LYS A 80 -16.67 23.88 -12.96
C LYS A 80 -18.10 23.78 -13.49
#